data_AF-A0A327XQY8-F1
#
_entry.id   AF-A0A327XQY8-F1
#
_cell.length_a   1.000
_cell.length_b   1.000
_cell.length_c   1.000
_cell.angle_alpha   90.00
_cell.angle_beta   90.00
_cell.angle_gamma   90.00
#
_symmetry.space_group_name_H-M   'P 1'
#
loop_
_entity.id
_entity.type
_entity.pdbx_description
1 polymer ?
#
loop_
_entity_poly.entity_id
_entity_poly.type
_entity_poly.pdbx_seq_one_letter_code
_entity_poly.pdbx_strand_id
1 'polypeptide(L)'
;MKTIKPTQAVATILSRYQRRRNCQVPVTATDVYADTLARVCGDDVDLDPVERGLIHLKRQKVISGRRLVTLLARHQREIRPE
;
A
#
# COMPACT_ATOMS: atom_id res chain seq x y z
N MET A 1 21.51 -13.82 -21.95
CA MET A 1 21.52 -13.06 -20.67
C MET A 1 20.07 -12.71 -20.32
N LYS A 2 19.51 -13.24 -19.22
CA LYS A 2 18.18 -12.84 -18.76
C LYS A 2 18.27 -11.38 -18.29
N THR A 3 17.54 -10.47 -18.94
CA THR A 3 17.39 -9.08 -18.51
C THR A 3 16.67 -9.08 -17.17
N ILE A 4 17.42 -9.07 -16.07
CA ILE A 4 16.88 -8.84 -14.74
C ILE A 4 16.38 -7.40 -14.77
N LYS A 5 15.07 -7.20 -14.91
CA LYS A 5 14.49 -5.88 -14.69
C LYS A 5 14.86 -5.48 -13.27
N PRO A 6 15.46 -4.30 -13.04
CA PRO A 6 15.67 -3.83 -11.67
C PRO A 6 14.29 -3.80 -11.00
N THR A 7 14.13 -4.58 -9.92
CA THR A 7 12.92 -4.56 -9.11
C THR A 7 12.83 -3.18 -8.50
N GLN A 8 11.92 -2.35 -9.04
CA GLN A 8 11.66 -1.03 -8.48
C GLN A 8 10.86 -1.20 -7.19
N ALA A 9 11.29 -0.49 -6.14
CA ALA A 9 10.60 -0.47 -4.87
C ALA A 9 9.11 -0.11 -5.04
N VAL A 10 8.24 -0.74 -4.27
CA VAL A 10 6.79 -0.54 -4.34
C VAL A 10 6.44 0.94 -4.13
N ALA A 11 7.11 1.62 -3.19
CA ALA A 11 6.99 3.05 -2.96
C ALA A 11 7.27 3.90 -4.22
N THR A 12 8.28 3.52 -5.01
CA THR A 12 8.66 4.23 -6.24
C THR A 12 7.59 4.07 -7.32
N ILE A 13 7.09 2.84 -7.49
CA ILE A 13 6.05 2.53 -8.47
C ILE A 13 4.76 3.28 -8.12
N LEU A 14 4.37 3.23 -6.86
CA LEU A 14 3.18 3.91 -6.36
C LEU A 14 3.28 5.43 -6.54
N SER A 15 4.41 6.03 -6.16
CA SER A 15 4.66 7.47 -6.35
C SER A 15 4.55 7.89 -7.81
N ARG A 16 5.10 7.11 -8.74
CA ARG A 16 5.00 7.38 -10.18
C ARG A 16 3.56 7.26 -10.68
N TYR A 17 2.82 6.27 -10.19
CA TYR A 17 1.42 6.10 -10.54
C TYR A 17 0.57 7.29 -10.06
N GLN A 18 0.72 7.68 -8.79
CA GLN A 18 0.00 8.80 -8.19
C GLN A 18 0.27 10.11 -8.93
N ARG A 19 1.54 10.42 -9.24
CA ARG A 19 1.90 11.61 -10.04
C ARG A 19 1.26 11.62 -11.41
N ARG A 20 1.30 10.49 -12.13
CA ARG A 20 0.72 10.39 -13.49
C ARG A 20 -0.79 10.52 -13.53
N ARG A 21 -1.47 10.10 -12.46
CA ARG A 21 -2.94 10.10 -12.39
C ARG A 21 -3.50 11.24 -11.54
N ASN A 22 -2.64 12.11 -11.01
CA ASN A 22 -2.99 13.11 -10.00
C ASN A 22 -3.85 12.52 -8.86
N CYS A 23 -3.48 11.32 -8.41
CA CYS A 23 -4.26 10.55 -7.44
C CYS A 23 -3.75 10.87 -6.03
N GLN A 24 -4.55 11.60 -5.25
CA GLN A 24 -4.32 11.76 -3.82
C GLN A 24 -4.94 10.59 -3.06
N VAL A 25 -4.34 10.22 -1.92
CA VAL A 25 -4.87 9.18 -1.03
C VAL A 25 -5.47 9.88 0.18
N PRO A 26 -6.76 10.24 0.16
CA PRO A 26 -7.40 10.84 1.33
C PRO A 26 -7.55 9.81 2.43
N VAL A 27 -7.40 10.25 3.68
CA VAL A 27 -7.90 9.51 4.85
C VAL A 27 -9.41 9.56 4.82
N THR A 28 -10.05 8.40 4.82
CA THR A 28 -11.52 8.28 4.76
C THR A 28 -12.11 7.96 6.14
N ALA A 29 -13.41 8.18 6.31
CA ALA A 29 -14.11 7.77 7.54
C ALA A 29 -13.97 6.27 7.83
N THR A 30 -13.88 5.43 6.79
CA THR A 30 -13.63 3.99 6.93
C THR A 30 -12.24 3.70 7.50
N ASP A 31 -11.24 4.53 7.19
CA ASP A 31 -9.89 4.38 7.75
C ASP A 31 -9.87 4.74 9.23
N VAL A 32 -10.55 5.82 9.61
CA VAL A 32 -10.71 6.22 11.03
C VAL A 32 -11.46 5.16 11.81
N TYR A 33 -12.52 4.61 11.23
CA TYR A 33 -13.28 3.53 11.85
C TYR A 33 -12.43 2.26 12.03
N ALA A 34 -11.63 1.89 11.03
CA ALA A 34 -10.74 0.73 11.12
C ALA A 34 -9.65 0.94 12.19
N ASP A 35 -9.05 2.13 12.28
CA ASP A 35 -8.10 2.48 13.34
C ASP A 35 -8.75 2.39 14.73
N THR A 36 -9.96 2.94 14.87
CA THR A 36 -10.71 2.87 16.14
C THR A 36 -11.00 1.43 16.55
N LEU A 37 -11.42 0.59 15.60
CA LEU A 37 -11.66 -0.83 15.87
C LEU A 37 -10.38 -1.56 16.28
N ALA A 38 -9.25 -1.33 15.60
CA ALA A 38 -7.98 -1.92 15.96
C ALA A 38 -7.60 -1.58 17.41
N ARG A 39 -7.69 -0.30 17.78
CA ARG A 39 -7.41 0.17 19.15
C ARG A 39 -8.31 -0.47 20.19
N VAL A 40 -9.61 -0.60 19.91
CA VAL A 40 -10.56 -1.26 20.82
C VAL A 40 -10.23 -2.74 21.02
N CYS A 41 -9.71 -3.40 19.99
CA CYS A 41 -9.21 -4.77 20.08
C CYS A 41 -7.85 -4.89 20.81
N GLY A 42 -7.24 -3.77 21.21
CA GLY A 42 -5.92 -3.73 21.81
C GLY A 42 -4.76 -3.76 20.82
N ASP A 43 -5.05 -3.67 19.51
CA ASP A 43 -4.04 -3.58 18.47
C ASP A 43 -3.69 -2.11 18.19
N ASP A 44 -2.39 -1.82 18.00
CA ASP A 44 -1.91 -0.53 17.51
C ASP A 44 -1.37 -0.71 16.08
N VAL A 45 -2.21 -0.38 15.09
CA VAL A 45 -1.94 -0.62 13.67
C VAL A 45 -1.78 0.72 12.96
N ASP A 46 -0.53 1.18 12.81
CA ASP A 46 -0.23 2.32 11.94
C ASP A 46 0.18 1.83 10.55
N LEU A 47 -0.60 2.25 9.55
CA LEU A 47 -0.33 1.93 8.15
C LEU A 47 0.55 3.00 7.53
N ASP A 48 1.65 2.59 6.90
CA ASP A 48 2.52 3.56 6.24
C ASP A 48 1.84 4.15 4.97
N PRO A 49 2.32 5.29 4.45
CA PRO A 49 1.71 5.95 3.28
C PRO A 49 1.62 5.07 2.03
N VAL A 50 2.54 4.12 1.84
CA VAL A 50 2.52 3.16 0.73
C VAL A 50 1.42 2.13 0.93
N GLU A 51 1.28 1.58 2.15
CA GLU A 51 0.22 0.64 2.49
C GLU A 51 -1.16 1.27 2.32
N ARG A 52 -1.36 2.49 2.85
CA ARG A 52 -2.59 3.28 2.65
C ARG A 52 -2.86 3.51 1.16
N GLY A 53 -1.83 3.82 0.38
CA GLY A 53 -1.97 4.01 -1.07
C GLY A 53 -2.38 2.74 -1.81
N LEU A 54 -1.84 1.58 -1.45
CA LEU A 54 -2.23 0.30 -2.04
C LEU A 54 -3.68 -0.07 -1.69
N ILE A 55 -4.11 0.14 -0.44
CA ILE A 55 -5.51 -0.05 -0.02
C ILE A 55 -6.44 0.85 -0.83
N HIS A 56 -6.07 2.12 -1.02
CA HIS A 56 -6.82 3.05 -1.84
C HIS A 56 -6.97 2.56 -3.28
N LEU A 57 -5.89 2.10 -3.93
CA LEU A 57 -5.95 1.54 -5.28
C LEU A 57 -6.87 0.31 -5.36
N LYS A 58 -6.89 -0.53 -4.32
CA LYS A 58 -7.83 -1.66 -4.24
C LYS A 58 -9.28 -1.19 -4.12
N ARG A 59 -9.55 -0.18 -3.30
CA ARG A 59 -10.90 0.41 -3.15
C ARG A 59 -11.41 1.01 -4.47
N GLN A 60 -10.53 1.66 -5.23
CA GLN A 60 -10.82 2.18 -6.57
C GLN A 60 -10.86 1.11 -7.68
N LYS A 61 -10.74 -0.18 -7.33
CA LYS A 61 -10.70 -1.32 -8.25
C LYS A 61 -9.57 -1.24 -9.31
N VAL A 62 -8.53 -0.44 -9.07
CA VAL A 62 -7.35 -0.35 -9.94
C VAL A 62 -6.51 -1.62 -9.84
N ILE A 63 -6.46 -2.22 -8.64
CA ILE A 63 -5.77 -3.48 -8.38
C ILE A 63 -6.71 -4.49 -7.72
N SER A 64 -6.48 -5.78 -7.98
CA SER A 64 -7.19 -6.87 -7.31
C SER A 64 -6.66 -7.11 -5.89
N GLY A 65 -7.43 -7.79 -5.05
CA GLY A 65 -7.00 -8.19 -3.70
C GLY A 65 -5.72 -9.04 -3.73
N ARG A 66 -5.61 -9.99 -4.67
CA ARG A 66 -4.39 -10.79 -4.85
C ARG A 66 -3.16 -9.93 -5.16
N ARG A 67 -3.35 -8.88 -5.96
CA ARG A 67 -2.28 -7.93 -6.30
C ARG A 67 -1.90 -7.07 -5.11
N LEU A 68 -2.89 -6.62 -4.31
CA LEU A 68 -2.65 -5.91 -3.05
C LEU A 68 -1.75 -6.72 -2.11
N VAL A 69 -2.12 -7.96 -1.80
CA VAL A 69 -1.33 -8.84 -0.91
C VAL A 69 0.10 -9.03 -1.43
N THR A 70 0.25 -9.22 -2.74
CA THR A 70 1.58 -9.38 -3.36
C THR A 70 2.43 -8.11 -3.22
N LEU A 71 1.83 -6.93 -3.37
CA LEU A 71 2.55 -5.66 -3.26
C LEU A 71 2.88 -5.32 -1.81
N LEU A 72 1.98 -5.60 -0.85
CA LEU A 72 2.25 -5.45 0.57
C LEU A 72 3.41 -6.34 1.03
N ALA A 73 3.38 -7.63 0.67
CA ALA A 73 4.46 -8.56 1.03
C ALA A 73 5.82 -8.15 0.43
N ARG A 74 5.83 -7.57 -0.77
CA ARG A 74 7.06 -7.02 -1.37
C ARG A 74 7.54 -5.79 -0.63
N HIS A 75 6.64 -4.84 -0.35
CA HIS A 75 6.95 -3.62 0.38
C HIS A 75 7.50 -3.92 1.79
N GLN A 76 6.92 -4.88 2.50
CA GLN A 76 7.42 -5.31 3.80
C GLN A 76 8.83 -5.88 3.74
N ARG A 77 9.14 -6.70 2.72
CA ARG A 77 10.50 -7.21 2.49
C ARG A 77 11.49 -6.11 2.10
N GLU A 78 11.02 -5.03 1.47
CA GLU A 78 11.85 -3.88 1.13
C GLU A 78 12.20 -3.05 2.38
N ILE A 79 11.29 -2.93 3.35
CA ILE A 79 11.50 -2.16 4.59
C ILE A 79 12.24 -2.97 5.67
N ARG A 80 11.96 -4.26 5.77
CA ARG A 80 12.57 -5.19 6.73
C ARG A 80 13.33 -6.27 5.97
N PRO A 81 14.53 -5.96 5.46
CA PRO A 81 15.43 -6.99 4.96
C PRO A 81 15.89 -7.83 6.16
N GLU A 82 15.53 -9.10 6.17
CA GLU A 82 16.11 -10.09 7.09
C GLU A 82 17.59 -10.33 6.76
#